data_AF-A0A7W1AUW4-F1
#
_entry.id   AF-A0A7W1AUW4-F1
#
_cell.length_a   1.000
_cell.length_b   1.000
_cell.length_c   1.000
_cell.angle_alpha   90.00
_cell.angle_beta   90.00
_cell.angle_gamma   90.00
#
_symmetry.space_group_name_H-M   'P 1'
#
loop_
_entity.id
_entity.type
_entity.pdbx_description
1 polymer ?
#
loop_
_entity_poly.entity_id
_entity_poly.type
_entity_poly.pdbx_seq_one_letter_code
_entity_poly.pdbx_strand_id
1 'polypeptide(L)'
;IIAGDQYNTISKPSEIVAAAAANVVIQLLSGETPKAEMTLYDTPSQLFTPAVVTAENLKAEIIDKNIQTAEELCTGRYAEGCKTLGIIP
;
A
#
# COMPACT_ATOMS: atom_id res chain seq x y z
N ILE A 1 -15.21 3.04 -0.39
CA ILE A 1 -15.21 2.09 0.74
C ILE A 1 -15.90 2.72 1.94
N ILE A 2 -15.34 3.76 2.56
CA ILE A 2 -15.89 4.38 3.79
C ILE A 2 -17.33 4.88 3.61
N ALA A 3 -17.63 5.57 2.50
CA ALA A 3 -18.99 6.07 2.21
C ALA A 3 -19.90 5.05 1.50
N GLY A 4 -19.47 3.81 1.28
CA GLY A 4 -20.23 2.80 0.53
C GLY A 4 -20.15 2.92 -1.01
N ASP A 5 -19.76 4.07 -1.57
CA ASP A 5 -19.70 4.31 -3.03
C ASP A 5 -18.70 3.44 -3.81
N GLN A 6 -17.79 2.75 -3.12
CA GLN A 6 -16.76 1.90 -3.72
C GLN A 6 -16.61 0.65 -2.87
N TYR A 7 -16.73 -0.52 -3.51
CA TYR A 7 -16.64 -1.82 -2.84
C TYR A 7 -15.23 -2.10 -2.29
N ASN A 8 -14.20 -1.96 -3.13
CA ASN A 8 -12.81 -2.24 -2.77
C ASN A 8 -11.79 -1.33 -3.48
N THR A 9 -10.55 -1.36 -3.01
CA THR A 9 -9.37 -0.79 -3.68
C THR A 9 -8.18 -1.75 -3.54
N ILE A 10 -7.07 -1.45 -4.21
CA ILE A 10 -5.83 -2.22 -4.12
C ILE A 10 -4.75 -1.32 -3.51
N SER A 11 -4.32 -1.64 -2.29
CA SER A 11 -3.18 -0.99 -1.66
C SER A 11 -1.88 -1.57 -2.21
N LYS A 12 -1.05 -0.70 -2.78
CA LYS A 12 0.29 -1.04 -3.30
C LYS A 12 1.30 -0.29 -2.44
N PRO A 13 1.94 -0.93 -1.44
CA PRO A 13 2.80 -0.23 -0.49
C PRO A 13 4.01 0.38 -1.21
N SER A 14 4.02 1.71 -1.33
CA SER A 14 5.06 2.46 -2.04
C SER A 14 6.41 2.37 -1.35
N GLU A 15 6.40 2.27 -0.02
CA GLU A 15 7.58 2.34 0.83
C GLU A 15 8.50 1.14 0.57
N ILE A 16 7.93 -0.07 0.47
CA ILE A 16 8.72 -1.28 0.22
C ILE A 16 9.26 -1.31 -1.21
N VAL A 17 8.47 -0.82 -2.18
CA VAL A 17 8.91 -0.76 -3.59
C VAL A 17 10.03 0.27 -3.74
N ALA A 18 9.90 1.44 -3.10
CA ALA A 18 10.91 2.48 -3.11
C ALA A 18 12.20 2.02 -2.40
N ALA A 19 12.09 1.36 -1.25
CA ALA A 19 13.25 0.82 -0.54
C ALA A 19 13.99 -0.24 -1.36
N ALA A 20 13.26 -1.16 -1.99
CA ALA A 20 13.85 -2.16 -2.88
C ALA A 20 14.52 -1.52 -4.10
N ALA A 21 13.86 -0.53 -4.73
CA ALA A 21 14.44 0.22 -5.83
C ALA A 21 15.74 0.94 -5.43
N ALA A 22 15.77 1.57 -4.25
CA ALA A 22 16.97 2.22 -3.72
C ALA A 22 18.11 1.21 -3.49
N ASN A 23 17.82 0.03 -2.92
CA ASN A 23 18.81 -1.03 -2.73
C ASN A 23 19.36 -1.56 -4.05
N VAL A 24 18.51 -1.69 -5.08
CA VAL A 24 18.93 -2.06 -6.44
C VAL A 24 19.87 -1.00 -7.03
N VAL A 25 19.53 0.29 -6.88
CA VAL A 25 20.39 1.39 -7.33
C VAL A 25 21.76 1.34 -6.66
N ILE A 26 21.81 1.12 -5.34
CA ILE A 26 23.08 1.02 -4.59
C ILE A 26 23.93 -0.15 -5.11
N GLN A 27 23.35 -1.33 -5.31
CA GLN A 27 24.05 -2.51 -5.84
C GLN A 27 24.64 -2.22 -7.24
N LEU A 28 23.85 -1.64 -8.14
CA LEU A 28 24.29 -1.29 -9.48
C LEU A 28 25.45 -0.27 -9.46
N LEU A 29 25.36 0.75 -8.59
CA LEU A 29 26.43 1.74 -8.41
C LEU A 29 27.73 1.12 -7.85
N SER A 30 27.61 0.06 -7.05
CA SER A 30 28.73 -0.71 -6.52
C SER A 30 29.31 -1.72 -7.52
N GLY A 31 28.78 -1.79 -8.75
CA GLY A 31 29.20 -2.76 -9.77
C GLY A 31 28.68 -4.19 -9.51
N GLU A 32 27.73 -4.35 -8.60
CA GLU A 32 27.08 -5.63 -8.32
C GLU A 32 25.92 -5.88 -9.29
N THR A 33 25.54 -7.16 -9.46
CA THR A 33 24.34 -7.53 -10.21
C THR A 33 23.22 -7.84 -9.23
N PRO A 34 22.15 -7.03 -9.16
CA PRO A 34 21.03 -7.26 -8.28
C PRO A 34 20.36 -8.61 -8.56
N LYS A 35 19.98 -9.31 -7.49
CA LYS A 35 19.24 -10.57 -7.63
C LYS A 35 17.83 -10.29 -8.13
N ALA A 36 17.48 -10.88 -9.26
CA ALA A 36 16.11 -10.92 -9.75
C ALA A 36 15.32 -12.07 -9.12
N GLU A 37 14.02 -11.86 -8.93
CA GLU A 37 13.11 -12.91 -8.48
C GLU A 37 12.40 -13.60 -9.65
N MET A 38 12.23 -12.87 -10.77
CA MET A 38 11.66 -13.40 -12.00
C MET A 38 12.08 -12.57 -13.22
N THR A 39 11.61 -12.97 -14.40
CA THR A 39 11.75 -12.22 -15.65
C THR A 39 10.37 -11.79 -16.14
N LEU A 40 10.21 -10.52 -16.49
CA LEU A 40 9.01 -9.97 -17.09
C LEU A 40 9.40 -9.20 -18.36
N TYR A 41 8.81 -9.53 -19.51
CA TYR A 41 9.16 -8.93 -20.81
C TYR A 41 10.69 -8.90 -21.04
N ASP A 42 11.34 -10.06 -20.88
CA ASP A 42 12.79 -10.25 -20.98
C ASP A 42 13.65 -9.37 -20.04
N THR A 43 13.03 -8.80 -19.00
CA THR A 43 13.70 -7.91 -18.03
C THR A 43 13.72 -8.55 -16.63
N PRO A 44 14.91 -8.66 -15.99
CA PRO A 44 15.02 -9.10 -14.60
C PRO A 44 14.18 -8.20 -13.68
N SER A 45 13.31 -8.81 -12.89
CA SER A 45 12.25 -8.10 -12.16
C SER A 45 12.07 -8.64 -10.74
N GLN A 46 11.55 -7.78 -9.87
CA GLN A 46 11.01 -8.10 -8.56
C GLN A 46 9.55 -7.64 -8.52
N LEU A 47 8.64 -8.50 -8.12
CA LEU A 47 7.21 -8.17 -8.00
C LEU A 47 6.80 -8.16 -6.53
N PHE A 48 5.90 -7.24 -6.19
CA PHE A 48 5.40 -7.09 -4.82
C PHE A 48 3.94 -7.50 -4.77
N THR A 49 3.56 -8.15 -3.67
CA THR A 49 2.18 -8.57 -3.44
C THR A 49 1.36 -7.37 -2.95
N PRO A 50 0.36 -6.91 -3.71
CA PRO A 50 -0.55 -5.88 -3.25
C PRO A 50 -1.59 -6.44 -2.27
N ALA A 51 -2.21 -5.56 -1.49
CA ALA A 51 -3.31 -5.93 -0.61
C ALA A 51 -4.65 -5.47 -1.19
N VAL A 52 -5.64 -6.36 -1.23
CA VAL A 52 -7.03 -5.98 -1.51
C VAL A 52 -7.61 -5.35 -0.25
N VAL A 53 -8.15 -4.15 -0.38
CA VAL A 53 -8.75 -3.40 0.72
C VAL A 53 -10.24 -3.28 0.50
N THR A 54 -11.03 -3.75 1.45
CA THR A 54 -12.49 -3.68 1.51
C THR A 54 -12.91 -2.93 2.78
N ALA A 55 -14.21 -2.75 3.00
CA ALA A 55 -14.72 -2.18 4.25
C ALA A 55 -14.32 -3.00 5.48
N GLU A 56 -14.16 -4.31 5.34
CA GLU A 56 -13.88 -5.25 6.43
C GLU A 56 -12.46 -5.13 6.97
N ASN A 57 -11.49 -4.73 6.13
CA ASN A 57 -10.07 -4.70 6.49
C ASN A 57 -9.41 -3.32 6.35
N LEU A 58 -10.16 -2.26 5.98
CA LEU A 58 -9.61 -0.93 5.74
C LEU A 58 -8.79 -0.41 6.93
N LYS A 59 -9.29 -0.59 8.16
CA LYS A 59 -8.57 -0.16 9.37
C LYS A 59 -7.21 -0.86 9.49
N ALA A 60 -7.20 -2.18 9.36
CA ALA A 60 -5.98 -2.98 9.50
C ALA A 60 -4.97 -2.72 8.37
N GLU A 61 -5.44 -2.50 7.15
CA GLU A 61 -4.58 -2.36 5.98
C GLU A 61 -4.07 -0.94 5.75
N ILE A 62 -4.78 0.09 6.21
CA ILE A 62 -4.43 1.50 5.96
C ILE A 62 -4.03 2.23 7.24
N ILE A 63 -4.86 2.15 8.30
CA ILE A 63 -4.65 2.92 9.52
C ILE A 63 -3.58 2.26 10.39
N ASP A 64 -3.72 0.98 10.69
CA ASP A 64 -2.81 0.26 11.59
C ASP A 64 -1.40 0.10 10.97
N LYS A 65 -1.30 0.20 9.64
CA LYS A 65 -0.03 0.24 8.89
C LYS A 65 0.54 1.65 8.72
N ASN A 66 -0.09 2.68 9.28
CA ASN A 66 0.31 4.09 9.20
C ASN A 66 0.44 4.62 7.77
N ILE A 67 -0.38 4.13 6.83
CA ILE A 67 -0.41 4.62 5.46
C ILE A 67 -1.16 5.96 5.38
N GLN A 68 -2.21 6.11 6.20
CA GLN A 68 -2.99 7.34 6.41
C GLN A 68 -3.49 7.38 7.85
N THR A 69 -3.78 8.57 8.38
CA THR A 69 -4.35 8.69 9.74
C THR A 69 -5.88 8.68 9.70
N ALA A 70 -6.49 8.24 10.81
CA ALA A 70 -7.94 8.33 10.97
C ALA A 70 -8.40 9.79 10.99
N GLU A 71 -7.60 10.69 11.56
CA GLU A 71 -7.88 12.13 11.65
C GLU A 71 -7.98 12.78 10.26
N GLU A 72 -7.14 12.37 9.32
CA GLU A 72 -7.18 12.87 7.93
C GLU A 72 -8.36 12.25 7.15
N LEU A 73 -8.57 10.93 7.30
CA LEU A 73 -9.57 10.19 6.52
C LEU A 73 -11.01 10.42 6.98
N CYS A 74 -11.23 10.53 8.30
CA CYS A 74 -12.56 10.48 8.90
C CYS A 74 -13.17 11.87 9.10
N THR A 75 -13.08 12.70 8.06
CA THR A 75 -13.59 14.07 8.04
C THR A 75 -14.77 14.22 7.08
N GLY A 76 -15.55 15.29 7.25
CA GLY A 76 -16.64 15.66 6.34
C GLY A 76 -17.61 14.51 6.05
N ARG A 77 -17.80 14.19 4.75
CA ARG A 77 -18.71 13.13 4.28
C ARG A 77 -18.31 11.71 4.69
N TYR A 78 -17.10 11.50 5.22
CA TYR A 78 -16.58 10.18 5.58
C TYR A 78 -16.67 9.89 7.08
N ALA A 79 -16.95 10.90 7.91
CA ALA A 79 -16.96 10.76 9.37
C ALA A 79 -17.93 9.68 9.88
N GLU A 80 -19.18 9.67 9.42
CA GLU A 80 -20.17 8.65 9.82
C GLU A 80 -19.79 7.26 9.31
N GLY A 81 -19.30 7.16 8.08
CA GLY A 81 -18.81 5.90 7.52
C GLY A 81 -17.65 5.32 8.33
N CYS A 82 -16.70 6.16 8.75
CA CYS A 82 -15.61 5.73 9.63
C CYS A 82 -16.11 5.17 10.96
N LYS A 83 -17.10 5.81 11.59
CA LYS A 83 -17.71 5.29 12.83
C LYS A 83 -18.34 3.91 12.61
N THR A 84 -19.08 3.73 11.51
CA THR A 84 -19.66 2.42 11.13
C THR A 84 -18.59 1.35 10.96
N LEU A 85 -17.42 1.73 10.44
CA LEU A 85 -16.28 0.83 10.24
C LEU A 85 -15.37 0.68 11.48
N GLY A 86 -15.71 1.29 12.62
CA GLY A 86 -14.91 1.23 13.84
C GLY A 86 -13.58 1.97 13.76
N ILE A 87 -13.50 2.98 12.88
CA ILE A 87 -12.33 3.85 12.72
C ILE A 87 -12.63 5.15 13.44
N ILE A 88 -11.92 5.39 14.55
CA ILE A 88 -12.09 6.57 15.39
C ILE A 88 -10.88 7.49 15.14
N PRO A 89 -11.09 8.79 14.86
CA PRO A 89 -10.03 9.79 14.82
C PRO A 89 -9.22 9.84 16.11
#